data_AF-A0A527GIC5-F1
#
_entry.id   AF-A0A527GIC5-F1
#
_cell.length_a   1.000
_cell.length_b   1.000
_cell.length_c   1.000
_cell.angle_alpha   90.00
_cell.angle_beta   90.00
_cell.angle_gamma   90.00
#
_symmetry.space_group_name_H-M   'P 1'
#
loop_
_entity.id
_entity.type
_entity.pdbx_description
1 polymer ?
#
loop_
_entity_poly.entity_id
_entity_poly.type
_entity_poly.pdbx_seq_one_letter_code
_entity_poly.pdbx_strand_id
1 'polypeptide(L)'
;SCAVDCPYEGPIEPGAAARVVARLRDLGCAEIAVADTIGRATPERVHAMVLATLEEAEAARLAGHFHDTGGMALANVDAAWDLGLRVFD
;
A
#
# COMPACT_ATOMS: atom_id res chain seq x y z
N SER A 1 -3.24 6.60 -3.11
CA SER A 1 -4.58 6.06 -3.43
C SER A 1 -4.46 4.99 -4.50
N CYS A 2 -5.48 4.14 -4.60
CA CYS A 2 -5.66 3.10 -5.62
C CYS A 2 -4.40 2.23 -5.79
N ALA A 3 -3.71 1.92 -4.69
CA ALA A 3 -2.46 1.16 -4.74
C ALA A 3 -2.68 -0.32 -5.07
N VAL A 4 -3.92 -0.80 -4.94
CA VAL A 4 -4.32 -2.19 -5.21
C VAL A 4 -5.45 -2.28 -6.23
N ASP A 5 -6.49 -1.46 -6.08
CA ASP A 5 -7.61 -1.38 -7.02
C ASP A 5 -8.01 0.07 -7.31
N CYS A 6 -8.34 0.32 -8.56
CA CYS A 6 -8.94 1.56 -9.03
C CYS A 6 -10.40 1.30 -9.43
N PRO A 7 -11.39 2.12 -9.00
CA PRO A 7 -12.78 1.94 -9.40
C PRO A 7 -13.02 2.17 -10.91
N TYR A 8 -12.02 2.69 -11.62
CA TYR A 8 -12.09 2.97 -13.06
C TYR A 8 -11.25 1.98 -13.88
N GLU A 9 -10.02 1.70 -13.45
CA GLU A 9 -9.05 0.88 -14.19
C GLU A 9 -9.03 -0.59 -13.74
N GLY A 10 -9.67 -0.91 -12.62
CA GLY A 10 -9.67 -2.24 -12.03
C GLY A 10 -8.38 -2.51 -11.24
N PRO A 11 -7.87 -3.76 -11.27
CA PRO A 11 -6.66 -4.14 -10.55
C PRO A 11 -5.43 -3.32 -10.96
N ILE A 12 -4.67 -2.86 -9.97
CA ILE A 12 -3.42 -2.15 -10.16
C ILE A 12 -2.26 -3.08 -9.84
N GLU A 13 -1.31 -3.18 -10.77
CA GLU A 13 -0.10 -3.96 -10.58
C GLU A 13 0.78 -3.37 -9.45
N PRO A 14 1.34 -4.19 -8.54
CA PRO A 14 2.19 -3.73 -7.44
C PRO A 14 3.32 -2.77 -7.88
N GLY A 15 3.95 -3.06 -9.01
CA GLY A 15 5.01 -2.21 -9.56
C GLY A 15 4.56 -0.80 -9.95
N ALA A 16 3.27 -0.58 -10.21
CA ALA A 16 2.74 0.77 -10.44
C ALA A 16 2.75 1.60 -9.15
N ALA A 17 2.35 1.01 -8.02
CA ALA A 17 2.46 1.65 -6.72
C ALA A 17 3.93 1.94 -6.36
N ALA A 18 4.83 0.98 -6.58
CA ALA A 18 6.26 1.14 -6.34
C ALA A 18 6.87 2.32 -7.12
N ARG A 19 6.55 2.47 -8.41
CA ARG A 19 7.01 3.61 -9.23
C ARG A 19 6.57 4.96 -8.67
N VAL A 20 5.35 5.05 -8.13
CA VAL A 20 4.85 6.28 -7.51
C VAL A 20 5.55 6.54 -6.18
N VAL A 21 5.76 5.49 -5.36
CA VAL A 21 6.54 5.58 -4.11
C VAL A 21 7.96 6.08 -4.39
N ALA A 22 8.67 5.52 -5.37
CA ALA A 22 9.99 5.97 -5.78
C ALA A 22 10.00 7.45 -6.16
N ARG A 23 8.99 7.89 -6.94
CA ARG A 23 8.89 9.29 -7.35
C ARG A 23 8.65 10.23 -6.17
N LEU A 24 7.80 9.86 -5.22
CA LEU A 24 7.54 10.64 -4.01
C LEU A 24 8.77 10.70 -3.09
N ARG A 25 9.49 9.58 -2.95
CA ARG A 25 10.77 9.52 -2.23
C ARG A 25 11.78 10.49 -2.84
N ASP A 26 11.93 10.48 -4.17
CA ASP A 26 12.87 11.35 -4.88
C ASP A 26 12.50 12.84 -4.78
N LEU A 27 11.22 13.14 -4.54
CA LEU A 27 10.74 14.51 -4.25
C LEU A 27 10.98 14.92 -2.78
N GLY A 28 11.49 14.03 -1.93
CA GLY A 28 11.82 14.32 -0.54
C GLY A 28 10.68 14.08 0.45
N CYS A 29 9.64 13.34 0.09
CA CYS A 29 8.59 12.94 1.05
C CYS A 29 9.21 12.12 2.20
N ALA A 30 8.91 12.53 3.44
CA ALA A 30 9.42 11.85 4.63
C ALA A 30 8.73 10.50 4.88
N GLU A 31 7.44 10.42 4.57
CA GLU A 31 6.60 9.24 4.69
C GLU A 31 5.62 9.18 3.51
N ILE A 32 5.28 7.96 3.06
CA ILE A 32 4.37 7.73 1.94
C ILE A 32 3.34 6.67 2.33
N ALA A 33 2.06 7.03 2.30
CA ALA A 33 0.97 6.10 2.53
C ALA A 33 0.55 5.37 1.26
N VAL A 34 0.55 4.04 1.31
CA VAL A 34 0.03 3.17 0.25
C VAL A 34 -1.40 2.75 0.60
N ALA A 35 -2.34 3.03 -0.30
CA ALA A 35 -3.75 3.11 0.06
C ALA A 35 -4.68 2.21 -0.78
N ASP A 36 -5.48 1.39 -0.10
CA ASP A 36 -6.68 0.75 -0.63
C ASP A 36 -7.88 1.70 -0.50
N THR A 37 -8.02 2.58 -1.50
CA THR A 37 -9.04 3.65 -1.49
C THR A 37 -10.46 3.13 -1.46
N ILE A 38 -10.73 1.95 -2.03
CA ILE A 38 -12.10 1.44 -2.18
C ILE A 38 -12.42 0.28 -1.23
N GLY A 39 -11.45 -0.14 -0.42
CA GLY A 39 -11.62 -1.19 0.59
C GLY A 39 -11.90 -2.55 -0.03
N ARG A 40 -11.26 -2.87 -1.17
CA ARG A 40 -11.46 -4.16 -1.88
C ARG A 40 -10.20 -5.02 -1.95
N ALA A 41 -9.09 -4.56 -1.40
CA ALA A 41 -7.86 -5.33 -1.38
C ALA A 41 -7.99 -6.55 -0.44
N THR A 42 -7.37 -7.65 -0.84
CA THR A 42 -7.18 -8.83 0.02
C THR A 42 -5.77 -8.83 0.62
N PRO A 43 -5.53 -9.57 1.71
CA PRO A 43 -4.22 -9.64 2.37
C PRO A 43 -3.09 -10.02 1.41
N GLU A 44 -3.32 -10.94 0.48
CA GLU A 44 -2.31 -11.38 -0.50
C GLU A 44 -1.93 -10.25 -1.45
N ARG A 45 -2.92 -9.43 -1.85
CA ARG A 45 -2.70 -8.29 -2.75
C ARG A 45 -2.05 -7.12 -2.04
N VAL A 46 -2.41 -6.87 -0.78
CA VAL A 46 -1.71 -5.90 0.07
C VAL A 46 -0.27 -6.33 0.28
N HIS A 47 -0.02 -7.60 0.61
CA HIS A 47 1.33 -8.13 0.76
C HIS A 47 2.16 -7.93 -0.51
N ALA A 48 1.62 -8.28 -1.69
CA ALA A 48 2.32 -8.09 -2.97
C ALA A 48 2.62 -6.61 -3.26
N MET A 49 1.65 -5.72 -3.01
CA MET A 49 1.80 -4.27 -3.17
C MET A 49 2.88 -3.72 -2.22
N VAL A 50 2.81 -4.05 -0.93
CA VAL A 50 3.78 -3.57 0.07
C VAL A 50 5.18 -4.10 -0.25
N LEU A 51 5.31 -5.39 -0.60
CA LEU A 51 6.60 -5.99 -0.97
C LEU A 51 7.25 -5.25 -2.14
N ALA A 52 6.50 -4.91 -3.18
CA ALA A 52 7.01 -4.13 -4.31
C ALA A 52 7.43 -2.72 -3.89
N THR A 53 6.68 -2.06 -3.00
CA THR A 53 7.03 -0.71 -2.52
C THR A 53 8.24 -0.68 -1.60
N LEU A 54 8.53 -1.80 -0.92
CA LEU A 54 9.73 -1.96 -0.09
C LEU A 54 11.02 -2.05 -0.90
N GLU A 55 10.95 -2.33 -2.20
CA GLU A 55 12.10 -2.21 -3.10
C GLU A 55 12.54 -0.74 -3.29
N GLU A 56 11.65 0.21 -3.00
CA GLU A 56 11.86 1.64 -3.25
C GLU A 56 12.04 2.46 -1.97
N ALA A 57 11.45 2.05 -0.85
CA ALA A 57 11.57 2.75 0.42
C ALA A 57 11.59 1.79 1.61
N GLU A 58 12.32 2.17 2.66
CA GLU A 58 12.32 1.42 3.92
C GLU A 58 10.92 1.39 4.54
N ALA A 59 10.57 0.29 5.21
CA ALA A 59 9.27 0.14 5.87
C ALA A 59 8.95 1.28 6.85
N ALA A 60 9.97 1.85 7.50
CA ALA A 60 9.83 2.99 8.42
C ALA A 60 9.42 4.30 7.74
N ARG A 61 9.42 4.36 6.40
CA ARG A 61 8.97 5.51 5.59
C ARG A 61 7.65 5.22 4.87
N LEU A 62 7.03 4.09 5.13
CA LEU A 62 5.77 3.68 4.52
C LEU A 62 4.66 3.58 5.59
N ALA A 63 3.46 4.00 5.20
CA ALA A 63 2.24 3.82 5.99
C ALA A 63 1.20 3.02 5.20
N GLY A 64 0.37 2.23 5.88
CA GLY A 64 -0.75 1.51 5.29
C GLY A 64 -2.06 2.24 5.50
N HIS A 65 -2.81 2.50 4.43
CA HIS A 65 -4.14 3.13 4.51
C HIS A 65 -5.18 2.20 3.91
N PHE A 66 -5.91 1.45 4.73
CA PHE A 66 -6.79 0.38 4.27
C PHE A 66 -8.23 0.62 4.70
N HIS A 67 -9.09 0.99 3.75
CA HIS A 67 -10.52 1.13 4.02
C HIS A 67 -11.17 -0.22 4.32
N ASP A 68 -12.14 -0.21 5.24
CA ASP A 68 -12.86 -1.44 5.66
C ASP A 68 -14.17 -1.69 4.88
N THR A 69 -14.34 -1.10 3.70
CA THR A 69 -15.55 -1.25 2.88
C THR A 69 -15.88 -2.72 2.57
N GLY A 70 -14.86 -3.56 2.39
CA GLY A 70 -14.96 -4.99 2.14
C GLY A 70 -14.77 -5.87 3.38
N GLY A 71 -14.63 -5.29 4.58
CA GLY A 71 -14.42 -6.03 5.84
C GLY A 71 -13.05 -6.68 5.99
N MET A 72 -12.04 -6.20 5.26
CA MET A 72 -10.68 -6.79 5.22
C MET A 72 -9.61 -5.87 5.82
N ALA A 73 -9.95 -4.69 6.37
CA ALA A 73 -8.94 -3.71 6.77
C ALA A 73 -7.94 -4.26 7.79
N LEU A 74 -8.42 -4.93 8.84
CA LEU A 74 -7.53 -5.51 9.87
C LEU A 74 -6.64 -6.62 9.31
N ALA A 75 -7.15 -7.48 8.44
CA ALA A 75 -6.36 -8.53 7.80
C ALA A 75 -5.29 -7.93 6.85
N ASN A 76 -5.62 -6.80 6.21
CA ASN A 76 -4.68 -6.03 5.39
C ASN A 76 -3.61 -5.33 6.24
N VAL A 77 -3.97 -4.83 7.43
CA VAL A 77 -3.01 -4.33 8.42
C VAL A 77 -2.05 -5.43 8.85
N ASP A 78 -2.54 -6.62 9.19
CA ASP A 78 -1.70 -7.76 9.59
C ASP A 78 -0.71 -8.15 8.48
N ALA A 79 -1.17 -8.22 7.22
CA ALA A 79 -0.30 -8.53 6.08
C ALA A 79 0.81 -7.50 5.87
N ALA A 80 0.52 -6.21 6.06
CA ALA A 80 1.50 -5.13 5.99
C ALA A 80 2.41 -5.09 7.22
N TRP A 81 1.88 -5.43 8.40
CA TRP A 81 2.61 -5.50 9.66
C TRP A 81 3.73 -6.54 9.61
N ASP A 82 3.46 -7.70 9.04
CA ASP A 82 4.45 -8.77 8.84
C ASP A 82 5.62 -8.34 7.94
N LEU A 83 5.39 -7.36 7.06
CA LEU A 83 6.39 -6.75 6.18
C LEU A 83 7.12 -5.55 6.82
N GLY A 84 6.83 -5.24 8.09
CA GLY A 84 7.55 -4.24 8.87
C GLY A 84 6.91 -2.85 8.90
N LEU A 85 5.76 -2.63 8.27
CA LEU A 85 5.03 -1.36 8.40
C LEU A 85 4.55 -1.17 9.84
N ARG A 86 4.64 0.07 10.34
CA ARG A 86 4.27 0.41 11.73
C ARG A 86 3.36 1.63 11.86
N VAL A 87 3.00 2.25 10.74
CA VAL A 87 2.09 3.40 10.68
C VAL A 87 0.88 2.99 9.84
N PHE A 88 -0.31 3.21 10.39
CA PHE A 88 -1.57 2.87 9.75
C PHE A 88 -2.58 3.99 10.01
N ASP A 89 -3.34 4.33 8.97
CA ASP A 89 -4.37 5.37 8.97
C ASP A 89 -5.78 4.80 9.24
#